data_AF-A0A1E4EQK4-F1
#
_entry.id   AF-A0A1E4EQK4-F1
#
_cell.length_a   1.000
_cell.length_b   1.000
_cell.length_c   1.000
_cell.angle_alpha   90.00
_cell.angle_beta   90.00
_cell.angle_gamma   90.00
#
_symmetry.space_group_name_H-M   'P 1'
#
loop_
_entity.id
_entity.type
_entity.pdbx_description
1 polymer ?
#
loop_
_entity_poly.entity_id
_entity_poly.type
_entity_poly.pdbx_seq_one_letter_code
_entity_poly.pdbx_strand_id
1 'polypeptide(L)'
;MTESLTARLQQRLSSQTAEIEALTSAELTRLASSLRQQSEAALRTMQNDIQGTSLMMADELEIVRLTARWWWVALIVTWLVIAGLSVWHWMSPAPDPFPIFRTGGESYLMLPDGTEPMICQGEQPFLCLKLPNGM
;
A
#
# COMPACT_ATOMS: atom_id res chain seq x y z
N MET A 1 11.40 -83.38 49.57
CA MET A 1 10.42 -83.12 48.47
C MET A 1 10.10 -81.63 48.28
N THR A 2 10.51 -80.73 49.18
CA THR A 2 10.21 -79.29 49.13
C THR A 2 11.14 -78.48 48.22
N GLU A 3 12.41 -78.88 48.10
CA GLU A 3 13.42 -78.17 47.29
C GLU A 3 13.12 -78.17 45.78
N SER A 4 12.43 -79.19 45.26
CA SER A 4 12.08 -79.25 43.83
C SER A 4 10.90 -78.33 43.47
N LEU A 5 10.07 -77.96 44.45
CA LEU A 5 8.94 -77.03 44.27
C LEU A 5 9.42 -75.57 44.29
N THR A 6 10.33 -75.23 45.22
CA THR A 6 10.92 -73.88 45.30
C THR A 6 11.74 -73.57 44.04
N ALA A 7 12.53 -74.53 43.54
CA ALA A 7 13.29 -74.36 42.31
C ALA A 7 12.39 -74.07 41.10
N ARG A 8 11.26 -74.76 40.95
CA ARG A 8 10.31 -74.52 39.84
C ARG A 8 9.60 -73.18 39.95
N LEU A 9 9.24 -72.75 41.15
CA LEU A 9 8.63 -71.43 41.38
C LEU A 9 9.61 -70.30 41.04
N GLN A 10 10.86 -70.43 41.51
CA GLN A 10 11.89 -69.45 41.24
C GLN A 10 12.20 -69.37 39.73
N GLN A 11 12.20 -70.50 39.03
CA GLN A 11 12.41 -70.53 37.59
C GLN A 11 11.25 -69.92 36.79
N ARG A 12 10.00 -70.09 37.24
CA ARG A 12 8.85 -69.40 36.62
C ARG A 12 8.88 -67.89 36.89
N LEU A 13 9.26 -67.48 38.09
CA LEU A 13 9.40 -66.06 38.42
C LEU A 13 10.49 -65.41 37.59
N SER A 14 11.68 -66.01 37.49
CA SER A 14 12.76 -65.48 36.65
C SER A 14 12.38 -65.41 35.17
N SER A 15 11.64 -66.42 34.68
CA SER A 15 11.12 -66.44 33.31
C SER A 15 10.13 -65.29 33.07
N GLN A 16 9.17 -65.10 33.98
CA GLN A 16 8.18 -64.02 33.86
C GLN A 16 8.80 -62.64 34.00
N THR A 17 9.79 -62.46 34.89
CA THR A 17 10.51 -61.20 35.02
C THR A 17 11.26 -60.85 33.73
N ALA A 18 11.96 -61.83 33.13
CA ALA A 18 12.66 -61.62 31.87
C ALA A 18 11.70 -61.32 30.70
N GLU A 19 10.54 -61.97 30.64
CA GLU A 19 9.51 -61.69 29.63
C GLU A 19 8.90 -60.30 29.78
N ILE A 20 8.61 -59.87 31.01
CA ILE A 20 8.09 -58.52 31.29
C ILE A 20 9.13 -57.47 30.91
N GLU A 21 10.39 -57.66 31.28
CA GLU A 21 11.46 -56.72 30.96
C GLU A 21 11.67 -56.60 29.44
N ALA A 22 11.64 -57.73 28.72
CA ALA A 22 11.72 -57.76 27.26
C ALA A 22 10.53 -57.04 26.61
N LEU A 23 9.29 -57.32 27.04
CA LEU A 23 8.08 -56.66 26.55
C LEU A 23 8.10 -55.15 26.82
N THR A 24 8.52 -54.75 28.02
CA THR A 24 8.58 -53.34 28.40
C THR A 24 9.62 -52.58 27.56
N SER A 25 10.79 -53.20 27.30
CA SER A 25 11.81 -52.60 26.43
C SER A 25 11.34 -52.50 24.97
N ALA A 26 10.61 -53.49 24.48
CA ALA A 26 10.02 -53.49 23.14
C ALA A 26 8.92 -52.42 23.00
N GLU A 27 8.10 -52.22 24.04
CA GLU A 27 7.10 -51.16 24.04
C GLU A 27 7.73 -49.77 24.14
N LEU A 28 8.73 -49.58 25.00
CA LEU A 28 9.45 -48.30 25.13
C LEU A 28 10.14 -47.91 23.82
N THR A 29 10.77 -48.86 23.14
CA THR A 29 11.40 -48.60 21.83
C THR A 29 10.38 -48.28 20.76
N ARG A 30 9.23 -48.98 20.75
CA ARG A 30 8.11 -48.69 19.83
C ARG A 30 7.50 -47.31 20.08
N LEU A 31 7.31 -46.93 21.34
CA LEU A 31 6.85 -45.60 21.75
C LEU A 31 7.85 -44.53 21.33
N ALA A 32 9.14 -44.73 21.60
CA ALA A 32 10.20 -43.81 21.22
C ALA A 32 10.28 -43.62 19.70
N SER A 33 10.19 -44.70 18.93
CA SER A 33 10.18 -44.61 17.46
C SER A 33 8.94 -43.89 16.94
N SER A 34 7.77 -44.16 17.53
CA SER A 34 6.51 -43.50 17.17
C SER A 34 6.56 -42.00 17.45
N LEU A 35 6.99 -41.61 18.65
CA LEU A 35 7.19 -40.21 19.04
C LEU A 35 8.19 -39.50 18.14
N ARG A 36 9.31 -40.16 17.82
CA ARG A 36 10.33 -39.59 16.94
C ARG A 36 9.76 -39.36 15.54
N GLN A 37 9.09 -40.36 14.98
CA GLN A 37 8.47 -40.27 13.66
C GLN A 37 7.37 -39.20 13.61
N GLN A 38 6.57 -39.07 14.68
CA GLN A 38 5.57 -38.02 14.80
C GLN A 38 6.19 -36.62 14.89
N SER A 39 7.27 -36.47 15.66
CA SER A 39 7.98 -35.20 15.79
C SER A 39 8.67 -34.78 14.48
N GLU A 40 9.32 -35.71 13.78
CA GLU A 40 9.93 -35.45 12.48
C GLU A 40 8.89 -35.09 11.42
N ALA A 41 7.73 -35.76 11.42
CA ALA A 41 6.62 -35.42 10.55
C ALA A 41 6.12 -34.00 10.85
N ALA A 42 5.86 -33.67 12.11
CA ALA A 42 5.39 -32.34 12.51
C ALA A 42 6.39 -31.22 12.19
N LEU A 43 7.70 -31.46 12.40
CA LEU A 43 8.76 -30.53 12.05
C LEU A 43 8.82 -30.28 10.54
N ARG A 44 8.66 -31.32 9.72
CA ARG A 44 8.59 -31.17 8.26
C ARG A 44 7.37 -30.35 7.84
N THR A 45 6.21 -30.58 8.46
CA THR A 45 5.00 -29.78 8.15
C THR A 45 5.19 -28.32 8.51
N MET A 46 5.72 -28.03 9.72
CA MET A 46 6.00 -26.67 10.15
C MET A 46 7.03 -25.98 9.26
N GLN A 47 8.08 -26.69 8.86
CA GLN A 47 9.09 -26.15 7.95
C GLN A 47 8.48 -25.80 6.58
N ASN A 48 7.62 -26.66 6.05
CA ASN A 48 6.97 -26.44 4.76
C ASN A 48 5.99 -25.25 4.83
N ASP A 49 5.26 -25.11 5.94
CA ASP A 49 4.34 -23.99 6.18
C ASP A 49 5.07 -22.64 6.32
N ILE A 50 6.20 -22.62 7.04
CA ILE A 50 7.06 -21.43 7.17
C ILE A 50 7.66 -21.07 5.81
N GLN A 51 8.12 -22.04 5.02
CA GLN A 51 8.65 -21.78 3.68
C GLN A 51 7.57 -21.25 2.73
N GLY A 52 6.36 -21.82 2.76
CA GLY A 52 5.24 -21.32 1.97
C GLY A 52 4.84 -19.89 2.35
N THR A 53 4.75 -19.61 3.66
CA THR A 53 4.39 -18.28 4.17
C THR A 53 5.45 -17.23 3.85
N SER A 54 6.74 -17.56 3.98
CA SER A 54 7.84 -16.62 3.70
C SER A 54 7.95 -16.27 2.22
N LEU A 55 7.70 -17.21 1.31
CA LEU A 55 7.64 -16.93 -0.12
C LEU A 55 6.45 -16.04 -0.49
N MET A 56 5.28 -16.27 0.11
CA MET A 56 4.10 -15.44 -0.13
C MET A 56 4.30 -14.00 0.39
N MET A 57 4.91 -13.84 1.56
CA MET A 57 5.23 -12.51 2.12
C MET A 57 6.27 -11.76 1.29
N ALA A 58 7.25 -12.46 0.70
CA ALA A 58 8.25 -11.84 -0.15
C ALA A 58 7.64 -11.27 -1.44
N ASP A 59 6.72 -12.01 -2.06
CA ASP A 59 6.02 -11.61 -3.29
C ASP A 59 5.11 -10.39 -3.05
N GLU A 60 4.37 -10.38 -1.94
CA GLU A 60 3.54 -9.22 -1.56
C GLU A 60 4.38 -7.96 -1.27
N LEU A 61 5.57 -8.11 -0.66
CA LEU A 61 6.45 -6.97 -0.38
C LEU A 61 6.97 -6.30 -1.68
N GLU A 62 7.22 -7.07 -2.73
CA GLU A 62 7.69 -6.54 -4.01
C GLU A 62 6.59 -5.77 -4.75
N ILE A 63 5.36 -6.31 -4.75
CA ILE A 63 4.19 -5.66 -5.34
C ILE A 63 3.87 -4.35 -4.61
N VAL A 64 3.95 -4.32 -3.28
CA VAL A 64 3.73 -3.10 -2.49
C VAL A 64 4.79 -2.04 -2.79
N ARG A 65 6.06 -2.42 -2.98
CA ARG A 65 7.11 -1.46 -3.36
C ARG A 65 6.91 -0.89 -4.75
N LEU A 66 6.54 -1.71 -5.72
CA LEU A 66 6.24 -1.28 -7.08
C LEU A 66 5.06 -0.32 -7.09
N THR A 67 3.94 -0.70 -6.47
CA THR A 67 2.73 0.13 -6.41
C THR A 67 2.98 1.45 -5.68
N ALA A 68 3.73 1.45 -4.57
CA ALA A 68 4.14 2.66 -3.88
C ALA A 68 4.99 3.58 -4.78
N ARG A 69 5.94 3.02 -5.55
CA ARG A 69 6.76 3.81 -6.49
C ARG A 69 5.91 4.48 -7.56
N TRP A 70 4.97 3.76 -8.16
CA TRP A 70 4.05 4.31 -9.16
C TRP A 70 3.15 5.40 -8.57
N TRP A 71 2.69 5.22 -7.33
CA TRP A 71 1.91 6.23 -6.63
C TRP A 71 2.68 7.53 -6.40
N TRP A 72 3.94 7.43 -5.97
CA TRP A 72 4.82 8.59 -5.83
C TRP A 72 5.05 9.31 -7.15
N VAL A 73 5.27 8.57 -8.23
CA VAL A 73 5.43 9.15 -9.58
C VAL A 73 4.15 9.89 -10.00
N ALA A 74 2.98 9.28 -9.80
CA ALA A 74 1.70 9.90 -10.14
C ALA A 74 1.45 11.20 -9.34
N LEU A 75 1.76 11.21 -8.04
CA LEU A 75 1.66 12.41 -7.22
C LEU A 75 2.60 13.52 -7.72
N ILE A 76 3.85 13.20 -8.01
CA ILE A 76 4.83 14.19 -8.51
C ILE A 76 4.34 14.80 -9.82
N VAL A 77 3.91 13.97 -10.78
CA VAL A 77 3.40 14.45 -12.07
C VAL A 77 2.17 15.35 -11.88
N THR A 78 1.25 14.95 -11.02
CA THR A 78 0.04 15.74 -10.72
C THR A 78 0.42 17.12 -10.16
N TRP A 79 1.34 17.17 -9.20
CA TRP A 79 1.83 18.43 -8.64
C TRP A 79 2.58 19.29 -9.66
N LEU A 80 3.38 18.70 -10.57
CA LEU A 80 4.04 19.43 -11.64
C LEU A 80 3.04 20.05 -12.62
N VAL A 81 1.97 19.33 -12.98
CA VAL A 81 0.90 19.85 -13.83
C VAL A 81 0.16 20.99 -13.14
N ILE A 82 -0.19 20.83 -11.86
CA ILE A 82 -0.86 21.88 -11.08
C ILE A 82 0.05 23.11 -10.95
N ALA A 83 1.33 22.93 -10.64
CA ALA A 83 2.30 24.02 -10.56
C ALA A 83 2.48 24.72 -11.91
N GLY A 84 2.58 23.96 -13.01
CA GLY A 84 2.66 24.50 -14.36
C GLY A 84 1.43 25.32 -14.75
N LEU A 85 0.23 24.77 -14.52
CA LEU A 85 -1.03 25.48 -14.71
C LEU A 85 -1.15 26.73 -13.82
N SER A 86 -0.67 26.65 -12.58
CA SER A 86 -0.68 27.78 -11.65
C SER A 86 0.21 28.91 -12.15
N VAL A 87 1.45 28.60 -12.54
CA VAL A 87 2.35 29.62 -13.13
C VAL A 87 1.75 30.20 -14.40
N TRP A 88 1.14 29.37 -15.24
CA TRP A 88 0.47 29.83 -16.45
C TRP A 88 -0.71 30.77 -16.15
N HIS A 89 -1.54 30.48 -15.15
CA HIS A 89 -2.68 31.35 -14.81
C HIS A 89 -2.23 32.69 -14.23
N TRP A 90 -1.12 32.72 -13.47
CA TRP A 90 -0.55 33.97 -12.96
C TRP A 90 0.11 34.80 -14.06
N MET A 91 0.70 34.13 -15.07
CA MET A 91 1.34 34.80 -16.21
C MET A 91 0.34 35.16 -17.32
N SER A 92 -0.85 34.56 -17.31
CA SER A 92 -1.92 34.90 -18.25
C SER A 92 -2.48 36.26 -17.84
N PRO A 93 -2.33 37.31 -18.67
CA PRO A 93 -3.02 38.56 -18.41
C PRO A 93 -4.52 38.27 -18.31
N ALA A 94 -5.18 38.86 -17.31
CA ALA A 94 -6.63 38.78 -17.21
C ALA A 94 -7.24 39.17 -18.57
N PRO A 95 -8.30 38.50 -19.04
CA PRO A 95 -8.96 38.90 -20.28
C PRO A 95 -9.44 40.34 -20.11
N ASP A 96 -8.75 41.28 -20.77
CA ASP A 96 -9.09 42.70 -20.70
C ASP A 96 -10.53 42.87 -21.18
N PRO A 97 -11.42 43.52 -20.39
CA PRO A 97 -12.82 43.71 -20.77
C PRO A 97 -12.99 44.62 -21.99
N PHE A 98 -11.92 45.27 -22.47
CA PHE A 98 -11.94 46.19 -23.60
C PHE A 98 -10.79 45.87 -24.58
N PRO A 99 -11.08 45.49 -25.84
CA PRO A 99 -10.03 45.29 -26.83
C PRO A 99 -9.41 46.64 -27.20
N ILE A 100 -8.17 46.85 -26.79
CA ILE A 100 -7.34 48.00 -27.20
C ILE A 100 -6.65 47.68 -28.52
N PHE A 101 -6.92 48.48 -29.56
CA PHE A 101 -6.20 48.39 -30.82
C PHE A 101 -5.07 49.42 -30.83
N ARG A 102 -3.84 48.96 -31.07
CA ARG A 102 -2.66 49.81 -31.22
C ARG A 102 -2.33 49.97 -32.69
N THR A 103 -2.46 51.20 -33.21
CA THR A 103 -2.02 51.55 -34.56
C THR A 103 -1.19 52.83 -34.49
N GLY A 104 -0.01 52.83 -35.12
CA GLY A 104 0.80 54.05 -35.25
C GLY A 104 1.31 54.66 -33.93
N GLY A 105 1.49 53.88 -32.86
CA GLY A 105 2.03 54.37 -31.58
C GLY A 105 0.99 54.93 -30.60
N GLU A 106 -0.28 55.04 -31.01
CA GLU A 106 -1.37 55.50 -30.15
C GLU A 106 -2.33 54.34 -29.84
N SER A 107 -2.86 54.30 -28.61
CA SER A 107 -3.81 53.28 -28.15
C SER A 107 -5.24 53.81 -28.21
N TYR A 108 -6.08 53.20 -29.05
CA TYR A 108 -7.49 53.55 -29.17
C TYR A 108 -8.35 52.52 -28.45
N LEU A 109 -9.26 52.99 -27.59
CA LEU A 109 -10.28 52.18 -26.92
C LEU A 109 -11.46 52.00 -27.89
N MET A 110 -11.81 50.75 -28.21
CA MET A 110 -12.99 50.47 -29.02
C MET A 110 -14.24 50.64 -28.16
N LEU A 111 -15.08 51.64 -28.46
CA LEU A 111 -16.39 51.81 -27.82
C LEU A 111 -17.32 50.69 -28.29
N PRO A 112 -17.97 49.94 -27.39
CA PRO A 112 -18.98 48.96 -27.76
C PRO A 112 -20.19 49.66 -28.40
N ASP A 113 -20.76 49.02 -29.43
CA ASP A 113 -21.90 49.54 -30.20
C ASP A 113 -23.09 49.87 -29.27
N GLY A 114 -23.57 51.12 -29.34
CA GLY A 114 -24.74 51.60 -28.58
C GLY A 114 -24.45 52.56 -27.42
N THR A 115 -23.23 53.09 -27.29
CA THR A 115 -22.89 54.09 -26.25
C THR A 115 -23.01 55.53 -26.77
N GLU A 116 -23.90 56.32 -26.15
CA GLU A 116 -24.03 57.75 -26.45
C GLU A 116 -23.07 58.59 -25.58
N PRO A 117 -22.29 59.52 -26.16
CA PRO A 117 -21.40 60.38 -25.40
C PRO A 117 -22.18 61.38 -24.56
N MET A 118 -21.89 61.43 -23.26
CA MET A 118 -22.51 62.37 -22.32
C MET A 118 -21.46 63.35 -21.80
N ILE A 119 -21.80 64.63 -21.65
CA ILE A 119 -20.85 65.63 -21.14
C ILE A 119 -20.81 65.51 -19.61
N CYS A 120 -19.68 65.08 -19.04
CA CYS A 120 -19.45 65.15 -17.60
C CYS A 120 -19.08 66.57 -17.21
N GLN A 121 -19.62 67.04 -16.08
CA GLN A 121 -19.17 68.28 -15.47
C GLN A 121 -18.02 68.00 -14.49
N GLY A 122 -16.82 68.42 -14.86
CA GLY A 122 -15.71 68.72 -13.95
C GLY A 122 -15.26 70.17 -14.11
N GLU A 123 -14.05 70.51 -13.63
CA GLU A 123 -13.47 71.87 -13.75
C GLU A 123 -13.37 72.37 -15.21
N GLN A 124 -13.35 71.46 -16.18
CA GLN A 124 -13.65 71.71 -17.59
C GLN A 124 -14.63 70.63 -18.08
N PRO A 125 -15.56 70.95 -19.01
CA PRO A 125 -16.46 69.95 -19.56
C PRO A 125 -15.67 68.95 -20.41
N PHE A 126 -15.68 67.67 -20.03
CA PHE A 126 -15.05 66.59 -20.80
C PHE A 126 -16.09 65.54 -21.20
N LEU A 127 -15.85 64.93 -22.35
CA LEU A 127 -16.73 63.89 -22.91
C LEU A 127 -16.56 62.61 -22.08
N CYS A 128 -17.64 62.14 -21.49
CA CYS A 128 -17.70 60.92 -20.71
C CYS A 128 -18.56 59.87 -21.38
N LEU A 129 -18.24 58.62 -21.09
CA LEU A 129 -19.03 57.48 -21.52
C LEU A 129 -19.58 56.79 -20.27
N LYS A 130 -20.90 56.67 -20.20
CA LYS A 130 -21.56 55.91 -19.14
C LYS A 130 -21.49 54.45 -19.52
N LEU A 131 -20.56 53.70 -18.91
CA LEU A 131 -20.52 52.26 -19.05
C LEU A 131 -21.80 51.66 -18.43
N PRO A 132 -22.47 50.69 -19.08
CA PRO A 132 -23.50 49.91 -18.41
C PRO A 132 -22.83 49.17 -17.25
N ASN A 133 -23.36 49.34 -16.03
CA ASN A 133 -22.92 48.57 -14.87
C ASN A 133 -23.11 47.08 -15.19
N GLY A 134 -22.02 46.37 -15.41
CA GLY A 134 -22.03 44.91 -15.50
C GLY A 134 -22.50 44.34 -14.17
N MET A 135 -23.55 43.53 -14.21
CA MET A 135 -23.83 42.53 -13.18
C MET A 135 -22.80 41.41 -13.26
#